data_AF-A0A926CH50-F1
#
_entry.id   AF-A0A926CH50-F1
#
_cell.length_a   1.000
_cell.length_b   1.000
_cell.length_c   1.000
_cell.angle_alpha   90.00
_cell.angle_beta   90.00
_cell.angle_gamma   90.00
#
_symmetry.space_group_name_H-M   'P 1'
#
loop_
_entity.id
_entity.type
_entity.pdbx_description
1 polymer ?
#
loop_
_entity_poly.entity_id
_entity_poly.type
_entity_poly.pdbx_seq_one_letter_code
_entity_poly.pdbx_strand_id
1 'polypeptide(L)'
;MAAPLDPQLASAIVWLDALTTNVDRTARNTNMLLWHRQLWLIDHGAALYVHYSWANWQERITTPFAQIKDHVLLPQASALQEVDAALAARLTPELIERILELIPEDWLAADHTWSSAGDARAAYRTYLLGRLAAPRRFVEEAIRARTLAI
;
A
#
# COMPACT_ATOMS: atom_id res chain seq x y z
N MET A 1 -18.07 -13.75 -18.06
CA MET A 1 -16.99 -13.56 -17.07
C MET A 1 -16.12 -12.42 -17.56
N ALA A 2 -15.75 -11.47 -16.70
CA ALA A 2 -14.74 -10.47 -17.06
C ALA A 2 -13.44 -11.21 -17.43
N ALA A 3 -12.70 -10.70 -18.42
CA ALA A 3 -11.41 -11.27 -18.79
C ALA A 3 -10.47 -11.23 -17.57
N PRO A 4 -9.63 -12.26 -17.36
CA PRO A 4 -8.61 -12.22 -16.32
C PRO A 4 -7.71 -11.00 -16.53
N LEU A 5 -7.40 -10.31 -15.43
CA LEU A 5 -6.45 -9.20 -15.43
C LEU A 5 -5.05 -9.74 -15.74
N ASP A 6 -4.24 -8.90 -16.39
CA ASP A 6 -2.82 -9.16 -16.55
C ASP A 6 -2.18 -9.44 -15.18
N PRO A 7 -1.50 -10.58 -14.98
CA PRO A 7 -0.88 -10.91 -13.71
C PRO A 7 0.10 -9.87 -13.18
N GLN A 8 0.81 -9.15 -14.07
CA GLN A 8 1.71 -8.08 -13.64
C GLN A 8 0.93 -6.91 -13.04
N LEU A 9 -0.15 -6.48 -13.69
CA LEU A 9 -1.03 -5.44 -13.15
C LEU A 9 -1.70 -5.87 -11.84
N ALA A 10 -2.22 -7.10 -11.77
CA ALA A 10 -2.81 -7.63 -10.54
C ALA A 10 -1.80 -7.66 -9.38
N SER A 11 -0.58 -8.14 -9.64
CA SER A 11 0.51 -8.13 -8.66
C SER A 11 0.92 -6.72 -8.24
N ALA A 12 0.97 -5.77 -9.17
CA ALA A 12 1.32 -4.38 -8.84
C ALA A 12 0.28 -3.74 -7.91
N ILE A 13 -1.01 -4.02 -8.12
CA ILE A 13 -2.10 -3.51 -7.27
C ILE A 13 -2.04 -4.16 -5.88
N VAL A 14 -1.91 -5.49 -5.81
CA VAL A 14 -1.75 -6.21 -4.52
C VAL A 14 -0.52 -5.70 -3.77
N TRP A 15 0.59 -5.48 -4.48
CA TRP A 15 1.82 -4.95 -3.88
C TRP A 15 1.63 -3.53 -3.32
N LEU A 16 0.96 -2.65 -4.06
CA LEU A 16 0.66 -1.28 -3.62
C LEU A 16 -0.24 -1.26 -2.38
N ASP A 17 -1.30 -2.07 -2.38
CA ASP A 17 -2.22 -2.17 -1.24
C ASP A 17 -1.54 -2.81 -0.02
N ALA A 18 -0.65 -3.77 -0.22
CA ALA A 18 0.13 -4.35 0.87
C ALA A 18 1.18 -3.37 1.44
N LEU A 19 1.82 -2.56 0.59
CA LEU A 19 2.71 -1.48 1.01
C LEU A 19 1.95 -0.47 1.86
N THR A 20 0.79 -0.03 1.38
CA THR A 20 -0.04 1.00 2.02
C THR A 20 -0.96 0.44 3.11
N THR A 21 -0.97 -0.87 3.37
CA THR A 21 -1.88 -1.52 4.34
C THR A 21 -3.37 -1.22 4.08
N ASN A 22 -3.76 -1.23 2.81
CA ASN A 22 -5.15 -1.01 2.40
C ASN A 22 -6.01 -2.25 2.70
N VAL A 23 -6.87 -2.14 3.71
CA VAL A 23 -7.72 -3.24 4.19
C VAL A 23 -9.00 -3.43 3.39
N ASP A 24 -9.33 -2.50 2.50
CA ASP A 24 -10.68 -2.39 1.92
C ASP A 24 -10.72 -2.62 0.41
N ARG A 25 -9.73 -3.34 -0.16
CA ARG A 25 -9.79 -3.85 -1.55
C ARG A 25 -10.18 -5.32 -1.61
N THR A 26 -11.39 -5.61 -1.14
CA THR A 26 -11.93 -6.97 -1.00
C THR A 26 -12.97 -7.29 -2.07
N ALA A 27 -13.44 -8.54 -2.13
CA ALA A 27 -14.53 -8.90 -3.04
C ALA A 27 -15.86 -8.16 -2.75
N ARG A 28 -16.05 -7.71 -1.49
CA ARG A 28 -17.23 -6.93 -1.06
C ARG A 28 -17.09 -5.45 -1.36
N ASN A 29 -15.88 -4.92 -1.29
CA ASN A 29 -15.56 -3.55 -1.65
C ASN A 29 -14.35 -3.52 -2.59
N THR A 30 -14.58 -3.56 -3.90
CA THR A 30 -13.48 -3.67 -4.85
C THR A 30 -12.77 -2.34 -5.06
N ASN A 31 -13.47 -1.22 -4.90
CA ASN A 31 -12.96 0.13 -5.11
C ASN A 31 -12.17 0.27 -6.42
N MET A 32 -12.69 -0.37 -7.48
CA MET A 32 -12.10 -0.40 -8.82
C MET A 32 -13.16 -0.15 -9.88
N LEU A 33 -12.81 0.61 -10.91
CA LEU A 33 -13.68 0.91 -12.05
C LEU A 33 -12.98 0.52 -13.36
N LEU A 34 -13.72 -0.10 -14.28
CA LEU A 34 -13.25 -0.29 -15.64
C LEU A 34 -13.84 0.81 -16.52
N TRP A 35 -12.99 1.73 -17.00
CA TRP A 35 -13.40 2.85 -17.85
C TRP A 35 -12.48 2.93 -19.07
N HIS A 36 -13.06 3.02 -20.28
CA HIS A 36 -12.34 2.92 -21.56
C HIS A 36 -11.35 1.74 -21.63
N ARG A 37 -11.74 0.57 -21.10
CA ARG A 37 -10.92 -0.65 -21.02
C ARG A 37 -9.64 -0.50 -20.18
N GLN A 38 -9.58 0.53 -19.34
CA GLN A 38 -8.51 0.74 -18.36
C GLN A 38 -9.07 0.54 -16.95
N LEU A 39 -8.28 -0.09 -16.09
CA LEU A 39 -8.62 -0.28 -14.69
C LEU A 39 -8.21 0.97 -13.90
N TRP A 40 -9.14 1.52 -13.15
CA TRP A 40 -8.94 2.67 -12.27
C TRP A 40 -9.10 2.22 -10.82
N LEU A 41 -8.11 2.54 -9.98
CA LEU A 41 -8.21 2.37 -8.54
C LEU A 41 -8.84 3.62 -7.96
N ILE A 42 -9.96 3.46 -7.26
CA ILE A 42 -10.63 4.54 -6.55
C ILE A 42 -10.57 4.27 -5.05
N ASP A 43 -11.01 5.26 -4.27
CA ASP A 43 -11.25 5.16 -2.83
C ASP A 43 -10.13 4.47 -2.02
N HIS A 44 -9.07 5.23 -1.74
CA HIS A 44 -7.98 4.80 -0.85
C HIS A 44 -8.20 5.30 0.59
N GLY A 45 -9.44 5.62 0.99
CA GLY A 45 -9.73 6.15 2.32
C GLY A 45 -9.40 5.20 3.47
N ALA A 46 -9.37 3.89 3.20
CA ALA A 46 -8.98 2.85 4.15
C ALA A 46 -7.52 2.38 4.00
N ALA A 47 -6.72 3.04 3.15
CA ALA A 47 -5.28 2.84 3.07
C ALA A 47 -4.54 3.61 4.17
N LEU A 48 -3.26 3.28 4.35
CA LEU A 48 -2.38 3.83 5.37
C LEU A 48 -2.96 3.68 6.79
N TYR A 49 -3.46 2.49 7.13
CA TYR A 49 -4.14 2.21 8.41
C TYR A 49 -3.39 2.71 9.66
N VAL A 50 -2.07 2.86 9.59
CA VAL A 50 -1.25 3.51 10.62
C VAL A 50 -1.76 4.91 11.02
N HIS A 51 -2.40 5.66 10.13
CA HIS A 51 -2.91 7.00 10.39
C HIS A 51 -4.06 7.04 11.41
N TYR A 52 -4.74 5.91 11.66
CA TYR A 52 -5.79 5.81 12.68
C TYR A 52 -5.20 5.70 14.09
N SER A 53 -3.94 5.26 14.19
CA SER A 53 -3.24 5.13 15.47
C SER A 53 -1.74 5.07 15.25
N TRP A 54 -1.08 6.18 15.57
CA TRP A 54 0.38 6.29 15.61
C TRP A 54 1.01 5.63 16.85
N ALA A 55 0.24 4.94 17.70
CA ALA A 55 0.83 4.18 18.80
C ALA A 55 1.67 3.00 18.26
N ASN A 56 2.95 2.94 18.68
CA ASN A 56 3.94 1.93 18.28
C ASN A 56 4.09 1.77 16.76
N TRP A 57 3.89 2.86 16.02
CA TRP A 57 3.88 2.82 14.55
C TRP A 57 5.22 2.37 13.95
N GLN A 58 6.35 2.64 14.62
CA GLN A 58 7.67 2.19 14.18
C GLN A 58 7.77 0.66 14.16
N GLU A 59 7.13 -0.03 15.10
CA GLU A 59 7.07 -1.50 15.11
C GLU A 59 6.25 -2.03 13.92
N ARG A 60 5.22 -1.27 13.50
CA ARG A 60 4.35 -1.60 12.35
C ARG A 60 5.03 -1.40 10.99
N ILE A 61 6.22 -0.81 10.95
CA ILE A 61 7.01 -0.67 9.72
C ILE A 61 7.37 -2.07 9.19
N THR A 62 7.78 -2.99 10.06
CA THR A 62 8.24 -4.31 9.64
C THR A 62 7.17 -5.38 9.75
N THR A 63 5.93 -5.04 10.10
CA THR A 63 4.87 -6.04 10.23
C THR A 63 4.38 -6.55 8.87
N PRO A 64 4.11 -7.87 8.76
CA PRO A 64 3.38 -8.40 7.62
C PRO A 64 1.97 -7.81 7.57
N PHE A 65 1.37 -7.74 6.38
CA PHE A 65 0.00 -7.28 6.20
C PHE A 65 -0.94 -8.47 6.00
N ALA A 66 -1.39 -9.08 7.10
CA ALA A 66 -2.14 -10.35 7.07
C ALA A 66 -3.50 -10.27 6.35
N GLN A 67 -4.12 -9.09 6.34
CA GLN A 67 -5.40 -8.82 5.68
C GLN A 67 -5.31 -8.92 4.15
N ILE A 68 -4.11 -8.96 3.57
CA ILE A 68 -3.91 -9.13 2.13
C ILE A 68 -4.55 -10.41 1.59
N LYS A 69 -4.73 -11.43 2.45
CA LYS A 69 -5.41 -12.69 2.11
C LYS A 69 -6.84 -12.50 1.56
N ASP A 70 -7.50 -11.41 1.95
CA ASP A 70 -8.89 -11.09 1.57
C ASP A 70 -8.95 -10.20 0.30
N HIS A 71 -7.80 -9.87 -0.29
CA HIS A 71 -7.70 -8.96 -1.44
C HIS A 71 -8.26 -9.60 -2.72
N VAL A 72 -9.14 -8.86 -3.42
CA VAL A 72 -9.91 -9.40 -4.57
C VAL A 72 -9.05 -9.89 -5.74
N LEU A 73 -7.89 -9.26 -5.97
CA LEU A 73 -6.95 -9.65 -7.05
C LEU A 73 -5.88 -10.66 -6.62
N LEU A 74 -5.84 -11.09 -5.36
CA LEU A 74 -4.78 -11.97 -4.86
C LEU A 74 -4.61 -13.27 -5.68
N PRO A 75 -5.68 -13.97 -6.12
CA PRO A 75 -5.53 -15.18 -6.93
C PRO A 75 -4.80 -14.94 -8.27
N GLN A 76 -4.92 -13.73 -8.83
CA GLN A 76 -4.35 -13.36 -10.12
C GLN A 76 -2.92 -12.77 -10.01
N ALA A 77 -2.45 -12.47 -8.79
CA ALA A 77 -1.18 -11.80 -8.54
C ALA A 77 0.03 -12.76 -8.58
N SER A 78 0.26 -13.45 -9.70
CA SER A 78 1.36 -14.43 -9.83
C SER A 78 2.76 -13.84 -9.99
N ALA A 79 2.87 -12.54 -10.27
CA ALA A 79 4.12 -11.84 -10.55
C ALA A 79 4.64 -11.02 -9.33
N LEU A 80 4.23 -11.36 -8.09
CA LEU A 80 4.56 -10.55 -6.89
C LEU A 80 6.06 -10.36 -6.69
N GLN A 81 6.86 -11.40 -6.89
CA GLN A 81 8.32 -11.33 -6.79
C GLN A 81 8.93 -10.43 -7.88
N GLU A 82 8.38 -10.47 -9.09
CA GLU A 82 8.88 -9.74 -10.25
C GLU A 82 8.62 -8.23 -10.10
N VAL A 83 7.41 -7.87 -9.65
CA VAL A 83 7.03 -6.46 -9.47
C VAL A 83 7.68 -5.82 -8.25
N ASP A 84 8.06 -6.59 -7.22
CA ASP A 84 8.58 -6.04 -5.97
C ASP A 84 9.82 -5.17 -6.19
N ALA A 85 10.86 -5.72 -6.81
CA ALA A 85 12.10 -4.98 -7.06
C ALA A 85 11.86 -3.76 -7.97
N ALA A 86 11.04 -3.92 -9.01
CA ALA A 86 10.75 -2.87 -9.97
C ALA A 86 9.96 -1.71 -9.36
N LEU A 87 8.94 -2.00 -8.55
CA LEU A 87 8.10 -0.99 -7.92
C LEU A 87 8.81 -0.30 -6.74
N ALA A 88 9.55 -1.05 -5.92
CA ALA A 88 10.34 -0.48 -4.85
C ALA A 88 11.39 0.51 -5.38
N ALA A 89 12.06 0.19 -6.49
CA ALA A 89 13.06 1.08 -7.10
C ALA A 89 12.45 2.39 -7.66
N ARG A 90 11.16 2.40 -7.98
CA ARG A 90 10.46 3.62 -8.44
C ARG A 90 10.12 4.58 -7.29
N LEU A 91 10.00 4.07 -6.06
CA LEU A 91 9.63 4.84 -4.88
C LEU A 91 10.87 5.28 -4.10
N THR A 92 11.62 6.23 -4.69
CA THR A 92 12.85 6.76 -4.08
C THR A 92 12.54 7.68 -2.88
N PRO A 93 13.49 7.90 -1.95
CA PRO A 93 13.34 8.87 -0.87
C PRO A 93 12.87 10.25 -1.36
N GLU A 94 13.44 10.72 -2.46
CA GLU A 94 13.13 12.03 -3.05
C GLU A 94 11.72 12.07 -3.63
N LEU A 95 11.25 10.96 -4.23
CA LEU A 95 9.86 10.89 -4.71
C LEU A 95 8.88 10.90 -3.54
N ILE A 96 9.16 10.13 -2.48
CA ILE A 96 8.31 10.10 -1.29
C ILE A 96 8.25 11.48 -0.62
N GLU A 97 9.39 12.16 -0.48
CA GLU A 97 9.45 13.53 0.03
C GLU A 97 8.59 14.48 -0.81
N ARG A 98 8.77 14.47 -2.13
CA ARG A 98 7.96 15.29 -3.05
C ARG A 98 6.47 15.02 -2.94
N ILE A 99 6.06 13.76 -2.75
CA ILE A 99 4.65 13.41 -2.54
C ILE A 99 4.13 14.01 -1.22
N LEU A 100 4.91 13.94 -0.14
CA LEU A 100 4.54 14.48 1.17
C LEU A 100 4.46 16.01 1.18
N GLU A 101 5.27 16.68 0.36
CA GLU A 101 5.23 18.14 0.16
C GLU A 101 3.96 18.62 -0.55
N LEU A 102 3.31 17.76 -1.36
CA LEU A 102 2.02 18.10 -1.99
C LEU A 102 0.87 18.21 -0.97
N ILE A 103 1.04 17.69 0.23
CA ILE A 103 0.02 17.71 1.28
C ILE A 103 0.04 19.08 1.96
N PRO A 104 -1.08 19.84 1.95
CA PRO A 104 -1.17 21.14 2.60
C PRO A 104 -0.84 21.08 4.09
N GLU A 105 -0.12 22.09 4.59
CA GLU A 105 0.30 22.12 6.01
C GLU A 105 -0.89 22.14 6.94
N ASP A 106 -1.94 22.91 6.61
CA ASP A 106 -3.14 23.06 7.41
C ASP A 106 -3.89 21.72 7.60
N TRP A 107 -3.79 20.80 6.65
CA TRP A 107 -4.38 19.47 6.78
C TRP A 107 -3.64 18.62 7.82
N LEU A 108 -2.31 18.75 7.88
CA LEU A 108 -1.49 18.04 8.86
C LEU A 108 -1.54 18.70 10.24
N ALA A 109 -1.68 20.02 10.31
CA ALA A 109 -1.79 20.75 11.57
C ALA A 109 -3.15 20.57 12.26
N ALA A 110 -4.21 20.26 11.50
CA ALA A 110 -5.52 19.90 12.05
C ALA A 110 -5.51 18.57 12.81
N ASP A 111 -4.55 17.69 12.52
CA ASP A 111 -4.34 16.44 13.23
C ASP A 111 -3.42 16.70 14.45
N HIS A 112 -4.01 16.75 15.65
CA HIS A 112 -3.29 16.99 16.90
C HIS A 112 -2.37 15.84 17.34
N THR A 113 -2.18 14.80 16.51
CA THR A 113 -1.24 13.71 16.80
C THR A 113 0.21 14.17 16.81
N TRP A 114 0.56 15.19 16.02
CA TRP A 114 1.93 15.68 15.87
C TRP A 114 2.07 17.14 16.30
N SER A 115 3.26 17.50 16.79
CA SER A 115 3.56 18.87 17.24
C SER A 115 3.64 19.87 16.07
N SER A 116 3.92 19.40 14.86
CA SER A 116 3.99 20.21 13.64
C SER A 116 3.70 19.39 12.38
N ALA A 117 3.36 20.07 11.28
CA ALA A 117 3.24 19.45 9.97
C ALA A 117 4.56 18.80 9.51
N GLY A 118 5.70 19.36 9.90
CA GLY A 118 7.02 18.79 9.65
C GLY A 118 7.22 17.43 10.33
N ASP A 119 6.82 17.32 11.60
CA ASP A 119 6.89 16.06 12.35
C ASP A 119 5.98 14.99 11.75
N ALA A 120 4.77 15.37 11.34
CA ALA A 120 3.85 14.48 10.64
C ALA A 120 4.47 13.95 9.34
N ARG A 121 5.00 14.83 8.47
CA ARG A 121 5.69 14.43 7.23
C ARG A 121 6.87 13.51 7.52
N ALA A 122 7.68 13.81 8.54
CA ALA A 122 8.82 12.99 8.93
C ALA A 122 8.38 11.57 9.38
N ALA A 123 7.26 11.45 10.10
CA ALA A 123 6.69 10.18 10.49
C ALA A 123 6.22 9.36 9.29
N TYR A 124 5.45 9.95 8.37
CA TYR A 124 5.02 9.28 7.13
C TYR A 124 6.21 8.87 6.26
N ARG A 125 7.21 9.75 6.11
CA ARG A 125 8.44 9.46 5.36
C ARG A 125 9.14 8.24 5.94
N THR A 126 9.34 8.23 7.25
CA THR A 126 10.01 7.12 7.94
C THR A 126 9.20 5.82 7.83
N TYR A 127 7.88 5.89 7.95
CA TYR A 127 7.01 4.72 7.82
C TYR A 127 7.08 4.11 6.42
N LEU A 128 6.90 4.92 5.38
CA LEU A 128 6.87 4.47 3.98
C LEU A 128 8.23 3.95 3.54
N LEU A 129 9.32 4.70 3.82
CA LEU A 129 10.67 4.26 3.46
C LEU A 129 11.10 3.02 4.25
N GLY A 130 10.71 2.94 5.53
CA GLY A 130 10.95 1.77 6.34
C GLY A 130 10.26 0.52 5.79
N ARG A 131 9.00 0.64 5.33
CA ARG A 131 8.30 -0.47 4.67
C ARG A 131 8.94 -0.87 3.35
N LEU A 132 9.51 0.09 2.62
CA LEU A 132 10.22 -0.16 1.35
C LEU A 132 11.61 -0.79 1.52
N ALA A 133 12.17 -0.78 2.73
CA ALA A 133 13.44 -1.43 3.02
C ALA A 133 13.32 -2.95 2.96
N ALA A 134 14.33 -3.62 2.37
CA ALA A 134 14.39 -5.07 2.34
C ALA A 134 14.88 -5.62 3.70
N PRO A 135 14.38 -6.78 4.17
CA PRO A 135 13.33 -7.60 3.57
C PRO A 135 11.92 -7.01 3.76
N ARG A 136 11.10 -7.03 2.70
CA ARG A 136 9.74 -6.46 2.72
C ARG A 136 8.73 -7.51 3.16
N ARG A 137 8.47 -7.54 4.47
CA ARG A 137 7.55 -8.52 5.10
C ARG A 137 6.15 -8.54 4.50
N PHE A 138 5.67 -7.42 3.96
CA PHE A 138 4.37 -7.36 3.31
C PHE A 138 4.32 -8.12 1.97
N VAL A 139 5.44 -8.20 1.25
CA VAL A 139 5.55 -8.96 -0.01
C VAL A 139 5.63 -10.45 0.30
N GLU A 140 6.46 -10.82 1.28
CA GLU A 140 6.56 -12.20 1.78
C GLU A 140 5.17 -12.72 2.20
N GLU A 141 4.41 -11.90 2.92
CA GLU A 141 3.05 -12.23 3.35
C GLU A 141 2.08 -12.35 2.17
N ALA A 142 2.12 -11.46 1.19
CA ALA A 142 1.29 -11.56 -0.01
C ALA A 142 1.57 -12.85 -0.81
N ILE A 143 2.84 -13.21 -0.96
CA ILE A 143 3.26 -14.46 -1.63
C ILE A 143 2.77 -15.68 -0.84
N ARG A 144 2.93 -15.67 0.49
CA ARG A 144 2.49 -16.73 1.38
C ARG A 144 0.97 -16.91 1.30
N ALA A 145 0.22 -15.82 1.43
CA ALA A 145 -1.24 -15.82 1.38
C ALA A 145 -1.75 -16.33 0.03
N ARG A 146 -1.15 -15.90 -1.09
CA ARG A 146 -1.50 -16.39 -2.42
C ARG A 146 -1.26 -17.89 -2.56
N THR A 147 -0.11 -18.39 -2.09
CA THR A 147 0.23 -19.83 -2.14
C THR A 147 -0.78 -20.68 -1.38
N LEU A 148 -1.39 -20.17 -0.31
CA LEU A 148 -2.42 -20.87 0.47
C LEU A 148 -3.83 -20.80 -0.15
N ALA A 149 -4.06 -19.89 -1.09
CA ALA A 149 -5.35 -19.63 -1.71
C ALA A 149 -5.54 -20.34 -3.07
N ILE A 150 -4.50 -21.01 -3.57
CA ILE A 150 -4.46 -21.79 -4.83
C ILE A 150 -4.43 -23.27 -4.46
#